data_AF-A0A7V3RNE2-F1
#
_entry.id   AF-A0A7V3RNE2-F1
#
_cell.length_a   1.000
_cell.length_b   1.000
_cell.length_c   1.000
_cell.angle_alpha   90.00
_cell.angle_beta   90.00
_cell.angle_gamma   90.00
#
_symmetry.space_group_name_H-M   'P 1'
#
loop_
_entity.id
_entity.type
_entity.pdbx_description
1 polymer ?
#
loop_
_entity_poly.entity_id
_entity_poly.type
_entity_poly.pdbx_seq_one_letter_code
_entity_poly.pdbx_strand_id
1 'polypeptide(L)'
;MMRTMITWGLLVLALLPASHAQARPVSFRNDVMAVLSRAGCNQGACHGNQNGKNGFKLSLRGQDPDLDFDALTRDMLGRRTDRLHPEESLLLAKATSQTPHEGGKRFDRDALEYQLLFRWIAEGMQPDPPNTPLLQRLEVTPSEQVLIEPADHVPLRVRAVFADGQVRDVTRLAVFETSNLVGRVDADGVVWR
;
A
#
# COMPACT_ATOMS: atom_id res chain seq x y z
N MET A 1 14.67 72.30 4.12
CA MET A 1 14.35 71.72 2.79
C MET A 1 15.13 70.43 2.63
N MET A 2 14.48 69.27 2.79
CA MET A 2 15.11 67.97 2.50
C MET A 2 14.01 67.05 1.95
N ARG A 3 14.02 66.78 0.64
CA ARG A 3 13.07 65.88 -0.02
C ARG A 3 13.73 64.50 -0.08
N THR A 4 13.23 63.55 0.71
CA THR A 4 13.56 62.13 0.58
C THR A 4 12.82 61.57 -0.64
N MET A 5 13.56 61.14 -1.67
CA MET A 5 13.02 60.38 -2.77
C MET A 5 13.04 58.90 -2.40
N ILE A 6 11.86 58.29 -2.29
CA ILE A 6 11.71 56.84 -2.09
C ILE A 6 11.54 56.22 -3.49
N THR A 7 12.59 55.57 -3.98
CA THR A 7 12.54 54.75 -5.21
C THR A 7 11.86 53.42 -4.90
N TRP A 8 10.72 53.18 -5.53
CA TRP A 8 10.01 51.90 -5.49
C TRP A 8 10.71 50.92 -6.44
N GLY A 9 11.47 49.98 -5.89
CA GLY A 9 11.98 48.84 -6.66
C GLY A 9 10.85 47.85 -6.93
N LEU A 10 10.45 47.72 -8.20
CA LEU A 10 9.55 46.67 -8.67
C LEU A 10 10.28 45.32 -8.59
N LEU A 11 9.97 44.53 -7.58
CA LEU A 11 10.41 43.14 -7.46
C LEU A 11 9.54 42.29 -8.40
N VAL A 12 10.08 41.90 -9.56
CA VAL A 12 9.43 40.95 -10.45
C VAL A 12 9.65 39.55 -9.88
N LEU A 13 8.61 39.00 -9.24
CA LEU A 13 8.61 37.62 -8.75
C LEU A 13 8.39 36.69 -9.96
N ALA A 14 9.47 36.06 -10.45
CA ALA A 14 9.36 35.04 -11.50
C ALA A 14 8.68 33.80 -10.92
N LEU A 15 7.41 33.57 -11.29
CA LEU A 15 6.68 32.34 -11.01
C LEU A 15 7.27 31.20 -11.85
N LEU A 16 8.17 30.42 -11.25
CA LEU A 16 8.61 29.16 -11.84
C LEU A 16 7.44 28.16 -11.80
N PRO A 17 7.12 27.49 -12.93
CA PRO A 17 6.08 26.47 -12.93
C PRO A 17 6.49 25.32 -12.00
N ALA A 18 5.61 24.97 -11.06
CA ALA A 18 5.80 23.79 -10.24
C ALA A 18 5.75 22.54 -11.15
N SER A 19 6.89 21.89 -11.33
CA SER A 19 6.93 20.55 -11.93
C SER A 19 6.05 19.63 -11.10
N HIS A 20 4.92 19.23 -11.67
CA HIS A 20 4.11 18.16 -11.11
C HIS A 20 4.90 16.87 -11.34
N ALA A 21 5.59 16.39 -10.30
CA ALA A 21 6.23 15.08 -10.36
C ALA A 21 5.14 14.05 -10.65
N GLN A 22 5.19 13.47 -11.85
CA GLN A 22 4.23 12.46 -12.26
C GLN A 22 4.36 11.28 -11.28
N ALA A 23 3.23 10.90 -10.66
CA ALA A 23 3.24 9.77 -9.74
C ALA A 23 3.73 8.52 -10.48
N ARG A 24 4.68 7.79 -9.89
CA ARG A 24 5.18 6.55 -10.50
C ARG A 24 4.01 5.56 -10.73
N PRO A 25 4.09 4.72 -11.76
CA PRO A 25 3.17 3.60 -11.93
C PRO A 25 3.10 2.72 -10.67
N VAL A 26 1.93 2.17 -10.40
CA VAL A 26 1.74 1.22 -9.31
C VAL A 26 2.40 -0.09 -9.68
N SER A 27 3.33 -0.53 -8.86
CA SER A 27 4.01 -1.82 -9.05
C SER A 27 3.16 -2.94 -8.48
N PHE A 28 3.02 -4.02 -9.23
CA PHE A 28 2.29 -5.18 -8.75
C PHE A 28 3.01 -5.80 -7.55
N ARG A 29 4.30 -6.14 -7.70
CA ARG A 29 5.12 -6.77 -6.66
C ARG A 29 5.31 -5.90 -5.43
N ASN A 30 5.51 -4.59 -5.62
CA ASN A 30 5.88 -3.71 -4.50
C ASN A 30 4.68 -3.02 -3.83
N ASP A 31 3.57 -2.80 -4.55
CA ASP A 31 2.43 -2.05 -4.02
C ASP A 31 1.17 -2.95 -3.91
N VAL A 32 0.76 -3.64 -4.98
CA VAL A 32 -0.45 -4.48 -4.97
C VAL A 32 -0.31 -5.64 -4.00
N MET A 33 0.80 -6.37 -4.07
CA MET A 33 1.06 -7.50 -3.17
C MET A 33 1.09 -7.07 -1.70
N ALA A 34 1.64 -5.88 -1.40
CA ALA A 34 1.62 -5.32 -0.06
C ALA A 34 0.17 -5.05 0.41
N VAL A 35 -0.67 -4.49 -0.47
CA VAL A 35 -2.10 -4.29 -0.17
C VAL A 35 -2.81 -5.62 0.08
N LEU A 36 -2.58 -6.67 -0.72
CA LEU A 36 -3.22 -7.97 -0.52
C LEU A 36 -2.85 -8.59 0.83
N SER A 37 -1.59 -8.47 1.24
CA SER A 37 -1.09 -8.92 2.54
C SER A 37 -1.66 -8.09 3.68
N ARG A 38 -1.62 -6.76 3.56
CA ARG A 38 -2.16 -5.79 4.52
C ARG A 38 -3.65 -6.01 4.77
N ALA A 39 -4.40 -6.14 3.67
CA ALA A 39 -5.81 -6.44 3.70
C ALA A 39 -6.08 -7.91 4.01
N GLY A 40 -5.09 -8.76 4.31
CA GLY A 40 -5.26 -10.16 4.70
C GLY A 40 -5.91 -11.08 3.65
N CYS A 41 -5.97 -10.66 2.38
CA CYS A 41 -6.58 -11.42 1.30
C CYS A 41 -5.84 -12.74 1.04
N ASN A 42 -4.51 -12.69 1.07
CA ASN A 42 -3.60 -13.81 0.81
C ASN A 42 -3.18 -14.58 2.09
N GLN A 43 -3.97 -14.47 3.17
CA GLN A 43 -3.72 -15.21 4.41
C GLN A 43 -4.28 -16.64 4.32
N GLY A 44 -3.71 -17.55 5.13
CA GLY A 44 -4.08 -18.96 5.15
C GLY A 44 -5.52 -19.26 5.58
N ALA A 45 -6.21 -18.30 6.22
CA ALA A 45 -7.65 -18.40 6.52
C ALA A 45 -8.56 -17.97 5.35
N CYS A 46 -7.99 -17.36 4.30
CA CYS A 46 -8.71 -16.73 3.19
C CYS A 46 -8.23 -17.30 1.85
N HIS A 47 -7.91 -16.47 0.86
CA HIS A 47 -7.52 -16.91 -0.49
C HIS A 47 -6.09 -17.46 -0.56
N GLY A 48 -5.26 -17.20 0.45
CA GLY A 48 -3.89 -17.74 0.57
C GLY A 48 -3.80 -19.18 1.08
N ASN A 49 -4.93 -19.84 1.31
CA ASN A 49 -4.96 -21.23 1.76
C ASN A 49 -4.62 -22.20 0.60
N GLN A 50 -4.30 -23.47 0.93
CA GLN A 50 -3.87 -24.47 -0.06
C GLN A 50 -4.83 -24.64 -1.25
N ASN A 51 -6.13 -24.51 -1.02
CA ASN A 51 -7.19 -24.69 -2.01
C ASN A 51 -7.82 -23.36 -2.48
N GLY A 52 -7.41 -22.22 -1.94
CA GLY A 52 -8.12 -20.94 -2.11
C GLY A 52 -9.54 -20.96 -1.56
N LYS A 53 -10.39 -20.02 -2.00
CA LYS A 53 -11.82 -19.98 -1.69
C LYS A 53 -12.64 -19.62 -2.91
N ASN A 54 -13.74 -20.34 -3.14
CA ASN A 54 -14.70 -20.06 -4.21
C ASN A 54 -14.06 -19.91 -5.61
N GLY A 55 -13.09 -20.78 -5.91
CA GLY A 55 -12.35 -20.75 -7.18
C GLY A 55 -11.40 -19.56 -7.34
N PHE A 56 -11.02 -18.89 -6.25
CA PHE A 56 -9.99 -17.86 -6.23
C PHE A 56 -8.91 -18.22 -5.20
N LYS A 57 -7.68 -18.39 -5.69
CA LYS A 57 -6.52 -18.75 -4.91
C LYS A 57 -5.43 -17.71 -5.14
N LEU A 58 -4.86 -17.24 -4.04
CA LEU A 58 -3.63 -16.47 -4.00
C LEU A 58 -2.53 -17.33 -3.34
N SER A 59 -1.28 -16.99 -3.59
CA SER A 59 -0.12 -17.54 -2.92
C SER A 59 -0.12 -17.11 -1.44
N LEU A 60 0.29 -18.01 -0.54
CA LEU A 60 0.28 -17.72 0.89
C LEU A 60 1.23 -16.56 1.18
N ARG A 61 0.70 -15.48 1.75
CA ARG A 61 1.46 -14.28 2.14
C ARG A 61 2.31 -13.68 1.00
N GLY A 62 1.89 -13.90 -0.25
CA GLY A 62 2.54 -13.34 -1.43
C GLY A 62 3.85 -14.00 -1.85
N GLN A 63 4.04 -15.27 -1.49
CA GLN A 63 5.24 -16.04 -1.82
C GLN A 63 5.46 -16.26 -3.34
N ASP A 64 4.42 -16.13 -4.17
CA ASP A 64 4.50 -16.27 -5.62
C ASP A 64 3.70 -15.15 -6.33
N PRO A 65 4.34 -14.00 -6.59
CA PRO A 65 3.69 -12.87 -7.24
C PRO A 65 3.22 -13.16 -8.67
N ASP A 66 3.90 -14.03 -9.42
CA ASP A 66 3.55 -14.29 -10.81
C ASP A 66 2.24 -15.10 -10.87
N LEU A 67 2.10 -16.10 -9.99
CA LEU A 67 0.83 -16.81 -9.78
C LEU A 67 -0.29 -15.86 -9.36
N ASP A 68 -0.02 -14.95 -8.42
CA ASP A 68 -1.02 -14.00 -7.92
C ASP A 68 -1.48 -13.02 -8.98
N PHE A 69 -0.55 -12.58 -9.84
CA PHE A 69 -0.85 -11.71 -10.97
C PHE A 69 -1.79 -12.42 -11.95
N ASP A 70 -1.51 -13.67 -12.32
CA ASP A 70 -2.37 -14.48 -13.18
C ASP A 70 -3.76 -14.70 -12.57
N ALA A 71 -3.82 -15.01 -11.27
CA ALA A 71 -5.08 -15.23 -10.55
C ALA A 71 -6.00 -14.00 -10.54
N LEU A 72 -5.41 -12.79 -10.53
CA LEU A 72 -6.13 -11.52 -10.53
C LEU A 72 -6.50 -11.01 -11.92
N THR A 73 -5.72 -11.36 -12.94
CA THR A 73 -5.83 -10.74 -14.28
C THR A 73 -6.37 -11.70 -15.36
N ARG A 74 -6.14 -13.01 -15.23
CA ARG A 74 -6.41 -13.99 -16.30
C ARG A 74 -7.38 -15.08 -15.87
N ASP A 75 -7.28 -15.56 -14.64
CA ASP A 75 -8.09 -16.67 -14.16
C ASP A 75 -9.60 -16.41 -14.27
N MET A 76 -10.33 -17.48 -14.55
CA MET A 76 -11.79 -17.45 -14.71
C MET A 76 -12.24 -16.36 -15.70
N LEU A 77 -11.53 -16.26 -16.84
CA LEU A 77 -11.79 -15.31 -17.91
C LEU A 77 -11.65 -13.84 -17.48
N GLY A 78 -10.70 -13.55 -16.59
CA GLY A 78 -10.38 -12.18 -16.15
C GLY A 78 -11.44 -11.52 -15.27
N ARG A 79 -12.44 -12.25 -14.77
CA ARG A 79 -13.62 -11.68 -14.09
C ARG A 79 -13.37 -10.96 -12.74
N ARG A 80 -12.12 -10.86 -12.28
CA ARG A 80 -11.77 -10.25 -10.97
C ARG A 80 -11.50 -8.75 -11.10
N THR A 81 -11.08 -8.33 -12.28
CA THR A 81 -10.61 -6.98 -12.57
C THR A 81 -11.22 -6.52 -13.89
N ASP A 82 -11.73 -5.29 -13.90
CA ASP A 82 -12.27 -4.65 -15.10
C ASP A 82 -11.42 -3.41 -15.38
N ARG A 83 -10.65 -3.45 -16.47
CA ARG A 83 -9.79 -2.33 -16.86
C ARG A 83 -10.59 -1.12 -17.37
N LEU A 84 -11.73 -1.37 -18.00
CA LEU A 84 -12.55 -0.32 -18.61
C LEU A 84 -13.34 0.42 -17.54
N HIS A 85 -13.78 -0.29 -16.49
CA HIS A 85 -14.48 0.27 -15.34
C HIS A 85 -13.81 -0.21 -14.03
N PRO A 86 -12.63 0.34 -13.67
CA PRO A 86 -11.85 -0.13 -12.52
C PRO A 86 -12.65 -0.22 -11.22
N GLU A 87 -13.54 0.73 -10.96
CA GLU A 87 -14.43 0.78 -9.79
C GLU A 87 -15.44 -0.37 -9.71
N GLU A 88 -15.80 -0.98 -10.84
CA GLU A 88 -16.71 -2.13 -10.93
C GLU A 88 -15.98 -3.47 -10.75
N SER A 89 -14.66 -3.46 -10.67
CA SER A 89 -13.84 -4.66 -10.46
C SER A 89 -14.32 -5.46 -9.25
N LEU A 90 -14.58 -6.74 -9.45
CA LEU A 90 -15.03 -7.65 -8.39
C LEU A 90 -14.07 -7.65 -7.19
N LEU A 91 -12.76 -7.53 -7.45
CA LEU A 91 -11.73 -7.36 -6.42
C LEU A 91 -12.06 -6.20 -5.46
N LEU A 92 -12.33 -5.01 -6.01
CA LEU A 92 -12.66 -3.82 -5.24
C LEU A 92 -14.04 -3.93 -4.58
N ALA A 93 -15.03 -4.41 -5.34
CA ALA A 93 -16.40 -4.54 -4.85
C ALA A 93 -16.51 -5.50 -3.65
N LYS A 94 -15.78 -6.63 -3.68
CA LYS A 94 -15.73 -7.59 -2.56
C LYS A 94 -14.98 -7.00 -1.36
N ALA A 95 -13.81 -6.41 -1.59
CA ALA A 95 -12.98 -5.87 -0.51
C ALA A 95 -13.65 -4.71 0.24
N THR A 96 -14.47 -3.91 -0.46
CA THR A 96 -15.23 -2.78 0.11
C THR A 96 -16.66 -3.16 0.54
N SER A 97 -17.03 -4.44 0.43
CA SER A 97 -18.38 -4.96 0.73
C SER A 97 -19.52 -4.30 -0.05
N GLN A 98 -19.26 -3.80 -1.26
CA GLN A 98 -20.30 -3.40 -2.22
C GLN A 98 -21.05 -4.62 -2.78
N THR A 99 -20.46 -5.80 -2.68
CA THR A 99 -21.09 -7.10 -2.92
C THR A 99 -20.76 -8.07 -1.78
N PRO A 100 -21.62 -9.05 -1.46
CA PRO A 100 -21.40 -9.95 -0.33
C PRO A 100 -20.03 -10.63 -0.38
N HIS A 101 -19.25 -10.51 0.70
CA HIS A 101 -17.95 -11.16 0.83
C HIS A 101 -17.86 -11.84 2.20
N GLU A 102 -17.67 -13.15 2.21
CA GLU A 102 -17.61 -13.94 3.45
C GLU A 102 -16.44 -13.51 4.36
N GLY A 103 -15.35 -13.01 3.78
CA GLY A 103 -14.23 -12.44 4.54
C GLY A 103 -14.51 -11.04 5.12
N GLY A 104 -15.74 -10.53 4.96
CA GLY A 104 -16.15 -9.21 5.40
C GLY A 104 -15.51 -8.06 4.62
N LYS A 105 -15.73 -6.84 5.11
CA LYS A 105 -15.07 -5.63 4.61
C LYS A 105 -13.59 -5.66 4.99
N ARG A 106 -12.72 -5.34 4.03
CA ARG A 106 -11.26 -5.29 4.21
C ARG A 106 -10.72 -3.88 4.33
N PHE A 107 -11.31 -2.93 3.61
CA PHE A 107 -10.97 -1.50 3.68
C PHE A 107 -12.09 -0.64 3.07
N ASP A 108 -12.02 0.67 3.30
CA ASP A 108 -12.90 1.69 2.75
C ASP A 108 -12.47 2.15 1.34
N ARG A 109 -13.36 2.84 0.63
CA ARG A 109 -13.08 3.37 -0.72
C ARG A 109 -12.11 4.56 -0.72
N ASP A 110 -12.00 5.27 0.40
CA ASP A 110 -11.04 6.36 0.59
C ASP A 110 -9.69 5.88 1.14
N ALA A 111 -9.58 4.60 1.51
CA ALA A 111 -8.36 4.01 2.03
C ALA A 111 -7.25 3.90 0.97
N LEU A 112 -5.99 3.87 1.43
CA LEU A 112 -4.82 3.77 0.56
C LEU A 112 -4.83 2.47 -0.26
N GLU A 113 -5.28 1.38 0.35
CA GLU A 113 -5.44 0.05 -0.24
C GLU A 113 -6.35 0.10 -1.47
N TYR A 114 -7.51 0.74 -1.34
CA TYR A 114 -8.43 0.91 -2.46
C TYR A 114 -7.78 1.74 -3.57
N GLN A 115 -7.16 2.87 -3.23
CA GLN A 115 -6.55 3.77 -4.21
C GLN A 115 -5.45 3.09 -5.01
N LEU A 116 -4.59 2.29 -4.36
CA LEU A 116 -3.52 1.55 -5.03
C LEU A 116 -4.06 0.47 -5.96
N LEU A 117 -5.03 -0.33 -5.52
CA LEU A 117 -5.63 -1.36 -6.36
C LEU A 117 -6.40 -0.75 -7.53
N PHE A 118 -7.20 0.29 -7.27
CA PHE A 118 -7.93 1.02 -8.31
C PHE A 118 -6.98 1.58 -9.35
N ARG A 119 -5.91 2.27 -8.92
CA ARG A 119 -4.90 2.82 -9.83
C ARG A 119 -4.20 1.73 -10.63
N TRP A 120 -3.78 0.63 -10.01
CA TRP A 120 -3.17 -0.48 -10.74
C TRP A 120 -4.10 -1.05 -11.82
N ILE A 121 -5.39 -1.19 -11.52
CA ILE A 121 -6.39 -1.63 -12.49
C ILE A 121 -6.55 -0.61 -13.62
N ALA A 122 -6.69 0.67 -13.28
CA ALA A 122 -6.83 1.78 -14.22
C ALA A 122 -5.59 1.99 -15.11
N GLU A 123 -4.40 1.73 -14.59
CA GLU A 123 -3.12 1.71 -15.32
C GLU A 123 -2.98 0.48 -16.24
N GLY A 124 -3.98 -0.41 -16.22
CA GLY A 124 -4.11 -1.53 -17.14
C GLY A 124 -3.55 -2.83 -16.63
N MET A 125 -3.30 -2.95 -15.32
CA MET A 125 -2.77 -4.13 -14.66
C MET A 125 -1.50 -4.62 -15.34
N GLN A 126 -0.60 -3.70 -15.66
CA GLN A 126 0.62 -4.07 -16.37
C GLN A 126 1.51 -4.91 -15.45
N PRO A 127 2.22 -5.91 -16.00
CA PRO A 127 3.28 -6.57 -15.27
C PRO A 127 4.37 -5.55 -14.93
N ASP A 128 5.07 -5.78 -13.82
CA ASP A 128 6.19 -4.95 -13.44
C ASP A 128 7.27 -4.94 -14.54
N PRO A 129 7.84 -3.77 -14.89
CA PRO A 129 8.99 -3.70 -15.78
C PRO A 129 10.14 -4.59 -15.29
N PRO A 130 10.97 -5.17 -16.19
CA PRO A 130 12.08 -6.05 -15.80
C PRO A 130 13.09 -5.42 -14.83
N ASN A 131 13.21 -4.10 -14.84
CA ASN A 131 14.11 -3.32 -13.98
C ASN A 131 13.41 -2.78 -12.72
N THR A 132 12.21 -3.24 -12.39
CA THR A 132 11.51 -2.84 -11.17
C THR A 132 12.37 -3.19 -9.95
N PRO A 133 12.74 -2.21 -9.11
CA PRO A 133 13.57 -2.46 -7.94
C PRO A 133 12.90 -3.45 -7.00
N LEU A 134 13.60 -4.53 -6.66
CA LEU A 134 13.12 -5.52 -5.70
C LEU A 134 13.31 -5.00 -4.27
N LEU A 135 12.38 -5.32 -3.38
CA LEU A 135 12.55 -5.09 -1.94
C LEU A 135 13.73 -5.92 -1.43
N GLN A 136 14.71 -5.28 -0.80
CA GLN A 136 15.85 -5.97 -0.18
C GLN A 136 15.65 -6.20 1.31
N ARG A 137 15.13 -5.22 2.04
CA ARG A 137 14.86 -5.33 3.48
C ARG A 137 13.81 -4.34 3.96
N LEU A 138 13.25 -4.63 5.13
CA LEU A 138 12.47 -3.69 5.93
C LEU A 138 13.32 -3.22 7.11
N GLU A 139 13.30 -1.92 7.37
CA GLU A 139 13.88 -1.29 8.56
C GLU A 139 12.73 -0.79 9.44
N VAL A 140 12.64 -1.31 10.67
CA VAL A 140 11.59 -0.96 11.63
C VAL A 140 12.21 -0.16 12.76
N THR A 141 11.63 1.00 13.09
CA THR A 141 12.07 1.84 14.20
C THR A 141 10.90 2.26 15.10
N PRO A 142 11.12 2.37 16.42
CA PRO A 142 12.31 1.91 17.14
C PRO A 142 12.43 0.38 17.14
N SER A 143 13.66 -0.15 17.15
CA SER A 143 13.92 -1.59 17.28
C SER A 143 13.75 -2.08 18.72
N GLU A 144 13.90 -1.18 19.68
CA GLU A 144 13.71 -1.41 21.11
C GLU A 144 13.25 -0.10 21.77
N GLN A 145 12.30 -0.17 22.69
CA GLN A 145 11.82 0.97 23.45
C GLN A 145 11.40 0.51 24.85
N VAL A 146 11.90 1.19 25.88
CA VAL A 146 11.39 1.06 27.25
C VAL A 146 10.30 2.11 27.46
N LEU A 147 9.12 1.68 27.88
CA LEU A 147 8.02 2.58 28.24
C LEU A 147 8.05 2.86 29.75
N ILE A 148 8.01 4.14 30.10
CA ILE A 148 7.93 4.62 31.48
C ILE A 148 6.67 5.45 31.59
N GLU A 149 5.86 5.17 32.61
CA GLU A 149 4.61 5.89 32.87
C GLU A 149 4.86 7.42 32.89
N PRO A 150 3.98 8.23 32.27
CA PRO A 150 2.66 7.85 31.75
C PRO A 150 2.64 7.32 30.31
N ALA A 151 3.79 7.11 29.66
CA ALA A 151 3.81 6.55 28.30
C ALA A 151 3.40 5.06 28.32
N ASP A 152 2.38 4.71 27.55
CA ASP A 152 1.80 3.36 27.46
C ASP A 152 1.81 2.78 26.03
N HIS A 153 2.28 3.57 25.06
CA HIS A 153 2.37 3.16 23.66
C HIS A 153 3.58 3.75 22.93
N VAL A 154 3.95 3.10 21.82
CA VAL A 154 5.00 3.55 20.91
C VAL A 154 4.58 3.30 19.46
N PRO A 155 4.61 4.32 18.58
CA PRO A 155 4.39 4.12 17.16
C PRO A 155 5.64 3.55 16.50
N LEU A 156 5.46 2.51 15.68
CA LEU A 156 6.50 1.99 14.80
C LEU A 156 6.49 2.73 13.46
N ARG A 157 7.67 2.87 12.87
CA ARG A 157 7.85 3.28 11.47
C ARG A 157 8.53 2.16 10.71
N VAL A 158 8.03 1.86 9.52
CA VAL A 158 8.58 0.83 8.64
C VAL A 158 9.07 1.47 7.36
N ARG A 159 10.35 1.28 7.04
CA ARG A 159 10.94 1.71 5.78
C ARG A 159 11.33 0.51 4.94
N ALA A 160 10.90 0.48 3.69
CA ALA A 160 11.34 -0.48 2.69
C ALA A 160 12.58 0.06 1.98
N VAL A 161 13.63 -0.76 1.91
CA VAL A 161 14.85 -0.45 1.16
C VAL A 161 14.92 -1.35 -0.07
N PHE A 162 14.98 -0.73 -1.25
CA PHE A 162 14.93 -1.40 -2.55
C PHE A 162 16.32 -1.55 -3.17
N ALA A 163 16.43 -2.43 -4.17
CA ALA A 163 17.68 -2.81 -4.80
C ALA A 163 18.41 -1.66 -5.54
N ASP A 164 17.69 -0.60 -5.90
CA ASP A 164 18.25 0.61 -6.49
C ASP A 164 18.65 1.67 -5.44
N GLY A 165 18.56 1.32 -4.14
CA GLY A 165 18.85 2.21 -3.03
C GLY A 165 17.70 3.13 -2.63
N GLN A 166 16.54 3.08 -3.31
CA GLN A 166 15.37 3.84 -2.86
C GLN A 166 14.92 3.36 -1.48
N VAL A 167 14.53 4.32 -0.65
CA VAL A 167 13.95 4.08 0.68
C VAL A 167 12.57 4.68 0.71
N ARG A 168 11.56 3.88 1.05
CA ARG A 168 10.15 4.31 1.10
C ARG A 168 9.56 4.04 2.47
N ASP A 169 8.84 5.00 3.04
CA ASP A 169 7.97 4.72 4.18
C ASP A 169 6.81 3.83 3.71
N VAL A 170 6.69 2.66 4.33
CA VAL A 170 5.67 1.65 4.05
C VAL A 170 4.86 1.30 5.29
N THR A 171 4.92 2.13 6.34
CA THR A 171 4.26 1.88 7.63
C THR A 171 2.78 1.54 7.45
N ARG A 172 2.07 2.28 6.59
CA ARG A 172 0.63 2.07 6.31
C ARG A 172 0.32 0.79 5.54
N LEU A 173 1.30 0.21 4.85
CA LEU A 173 1.16 -1.03 4.08
C LEU A 173 1.79 -2.24 4.78
N ALA A 174 2.45 -2.04 5.92
CA ALA A 174 3.08 -3.10 6.68
C ALA A 174 2.03 -3.97 7.38
N VAL A 175 2.37 -5.24 7.58
CA VAL A 175 1.58 -6.17 8.41
C VAL A 175 2.28 -6.29 9.75
N PHE A 176 1.57 -5.99 10.83
CA PHE A 176 2.07 -6.11 12.18
C PHE A 176 1.41 -7.31 12.86
N GLU A 177 2.22 -8.23 13.37
CA GLU A 177 1.79 -9.40 14.14
C GLU A 177 2.63 -9.47 15.42
N THR A 178 2.02 -9.80 16.56
CA THR A 178 2.77 -10.02 17.80
C THR A 178 3.24 -11.47 17.88
N SER A 179 4.46 -11.68 18.39
CA SER A 179 5.00 -13.03 18.63
C SER A 179 4.67 -13.56 20.03
N ASN A 180 4.19 -12.69 20.92
CA ASN A 180 3.75 -13.04 22.28
C ASN A 180 2.55 -12.17 22.67
N LEU A 181 1.99 -12.43 23.87
CA LEU A 181 0.79 -11.77 24.39
C LEU A 181 1.10 -10.63 25.38
N VAL A 182 2.36 -10.19 25.47
CA VAL A 182 2.78 -9.19 26.47
C VAL A 182 2.40 -7.77 26.07
N GLY A 183 2.24 -7.51 24.78
CA GLY A 183 1.73 -6.24 24.26
C GLY A 183 0.85 -6.48 23.05
N ARG A 184 0.10 -5.47 22.64
CA ARG A 184 -0.71 -5.50 21.42
C ARG A 184 -0.14 -4.52 20.40
N VAL A 185 -0.17 -4.88 19.13
CA VAL A 185 0.09 -3.95 18.03
C VAL A 185 -1.19 -3.79 17.25
N ASP A 186 -1.58 -2.55 16.96
CA ASP A 186 -2.69 -2.29 16.07
C ASP A 186 -2.25 -2.24 14.61
N ALA A 187 -3.22 -2.09 13.72
CA ALA A 187 -2.96 -2.06 12.30
C ALA A 187 -2.08 -0.84 11.92
N ASP A 188 -2.15 0.28 12.62
CA ASP A 188 -1.36 1.47 12.29
C ASP A 188 0.09 1.39 12.79
N GLY A 189 0.46 0.25 13.39
CA GLY A 189 1.81 0.02 13.91
C GLY A 189 2.03 0.65 15.26
N VAL A 190 0.98 0.98 16.01
CA VAL A 190 1.12 1.45 17.40
C VAL A 190 1.14 0.23 18.31
N VAL A 191 2.24 0.08 19.04
CA VAL A 191 2.43 -0.95 20.05
C VAL A 191 1.99 -0.39 21.40
N TRP A 192 1.14 -1.13 22.10
CA TRP A 192 0.63 -0.79 23.42
C TRP A 192 1.11 -1.84 24.43
N ARG A 193 1.43 -1.36 25.63
CA ARG A 193 1.65 -2.21 26.81
C ARG A 193 0.37 -2.94 27.22
#